data_AF-A0A951BYH7-F1
#
_entry.id   AF-A0A951BYH7-F1
#
_cell.length_a   1.000
_cell.length_b   1.000
_cell.length_c   1.000
_cell.angle_alpha   90.00
_cell.angle_beta   90.00
_cell.angle_gamma   90.00
#
_symmetry.space_group_name_H-M   'P 1'
#
loop_
_entity.id
_entity.type
_entity.pdbx_description
1 polymer ?
#
loop_
_entity_poly.entity_id
_entity_poly.type
_entity_poly.pdbx_seq_one_letter_code
_entity_poly.pdbx_strand_id
1 'polypeptide(L)'
;MKKFITSLALAVITAGFAPRDLKAESLNQCFRGNAIMSGAYVASGTGTIAGVGPISTVGLIIYNGDGTGMAVSSTSSVNGTAMTSNNVPATFTVNSDCTGTKTIGATHFNFVITP
;
A
#
# COMPACT_ATOMS: atom_id res chain seq x y z
N MET A 1 3.54 72.11 29.29
CA MET A 1 2.85 71.38 28.21
C MET A 1 3.79 70.28 27.72
N LYS A 2 3.44 69.02 28.01
CA LYS A 2 4.28 67.82 27.80
C LYS A 2 4.32 67.48 26.31
N LYS A 3 5.49 67.33 25.71
CA LYS A 3 5.65 66.86 24.32
C LYS A 3 5.99 65.37 24.32
N PHE A 4 5.28 64.65 23.47
CA PHE A 4 5.12 63.20 23.41
C PHE A 4 6.40 62.45 23.00
N ILE A 5 6.63 61.32 23.65
CA ILE A 5 7.66 60.32 23.36
C ILE A 5 7.24 59.57 22.08
N THR A 6 8.16 59.42 21.12
CA THR A 6 7.93 58.70 19.85
C THR A 6 9.01 57.62 19.68
N SER A 7 8.60 56.53 19.01
CA SER A 7 9.42 55.47 18.38
C SER A 7 9.86 54.31 19.30
N LEU A 8 9.77 53.04 18.89
CA LEU A 8 9.20 52.37 17.73
C LEU A 8 9.13 50.89 18.14
N ALA A 9 7.95 50.26 18.08
CA ALA A 9 7.79 48.85 18.45
C ALA A 9 8.49 47.95 17.43
N LEU A 10 9.37 47.06 17.89
CA LEU A 10 9.95 45.97 17.10
C LEU A 10 8.93 44.81 17.07
N ALA A 11 8.19 44.66 15.98
CA ALA A 11 7.41 43.46 15.73
C ALA A 11 8.31 42.41 15.06
N VAL A 12 8.76 41.42 15.83
CA VAL A 12 9.49 40.26 15.29
C VAL A 12 8.47 39.31 14.64
N ILE A 13 8.48 39.25 13.31
CA ILE A 13 7.64 38.32 12.54
C ILE A 13 8.28 36.93 12.62
N THR A 14 7.77 36.05 13.47
CA THR A 14 8.11 34.62 13.50
C THR A 14 7.23 33.84 12.51
N ALA A 15 7.40 34.11 11.21
CA ALA A 15 6.83 33.28 10.15
C ALA A 15 7.91 32.29 9.68
N GLY A 16 8.01 31.11 10.32
CA GLY A 16 9.11 30.20 9.99
C GLY A 16 8.97 28.71 10.33
N PHE A 17 7.86 28.26 10.92
CA PHE A 17 7.64 26.83 11.18
C PHE A 17 6.22 26.40 10.81
N ALA A 18 5.81 26.65 9.57
CA ALA A 18 4.83 25.72 8.98
C ALA A 18 5.57 24.39 8.78
N PRO A 19 5.09 23.26 9.33
CA PRO A 19 5.65 21.97 8.97
C PRO A 19 5.61 21.86 7.44
N ARG A 20 6.77 21.54 6.85
CA ARG A 20 6.91 21.35 5.41
C ARG A 20 5.95 20.25 5.02
N ASP A 21 4.96 20.62 4.23
CA ASP A 21 4.17 19.77 3.34
C ASP A 21 4.06 18.30 3.78
N LEU A 22 3.04 17.98 4.59
CA LEU A 22 2.36 16.70 4.32
C LEU A 22 1.75 16.84 2.93
N LYS A 23 2.54 16.61 1.88
CA LYS A 23 1.96 16.21 0.61
C LYS A 23 1.22 14.92 0.92
N ALA A 24 -0.10 15.01 1.02
CA ALA A 24 -0.94 13.87 0.72
C ALA A 24 -0.51 13.41 -0.67
N GLU A 25 0.24 12.32 -0.75
CA GLU A 25 0.57 11.67 -2.00
C GLU A 25 -0.78 11.22 -2.58
N SER A 26 -1.33 12.05 -3.46
CA SER A 26 -2.60 11.80 -4.13
C SER A 26 -2.47 10.45 -4.84
N LEU A 27 -3.02 9.37 -4.27
CA LEU A 27 -3.71 8.18 -4.81
C LEU A 27 -3.38 7.67 -6.23
N ASN A 28 -2.22 8.06 -6.74
CA ASN A 28 -1.70 7.84 -8.08
C ASN A 28 -0.47 6.92 -7.97
N GLN A 29 -0.38 6.08 -6.94
CA GLN A 29 0.87 5.41 -6.55
C GLN A 29 1.39 4.34 -7.53
N CYS A 30 0.59 3.88 -8.51
CA CYS A 30 1.14 3.06 -9.61
C CYS A 30 1.73 3.91 -10.76
N PHE A 31 1.89 5.23 -10.58
CA PHE A 31 2.06 6.19 -11.67
C PHE A 31 3.29 5.94 -12.56
N ARG A 32 2.97 5.87 -13.86
CA ARG A 32 3.80 6.25 -15.01
C ARG A 32 4.91 5.29 -15.42
N GLY A 33 4.47 4.14 -15.92
CA GLY A 33 5.17 3.42 -17.01
C GLY A 33 6.07 2.27 -16.57
N ASN A 34 6.28 2.11 -15.27
CA ASN A 34 7.00 1.00 -14.66
C ASN A 34 6.24 0.53 -13.42
N ALA A 35 5.13 -0.17 -13.62
CA ALA A 35 4.35 -0.78 -12.54
C ALA A 35 5.17 -1.91 -11.90
N ILE A 36 6.15 -1.51 -11.08
CA ILE A 36 7.11 -2.37 -10.44
C ILE A 36 6.77 -2.33 -8.95
N MET A 37 6.22 -3.43 -8.44
CA MET A 37 6.06 -3.62 -7.01
C MET A 37 7.38 -4.10 -6.43
N SER A 38 7.86 -3.43 -5.38
CA SER A 38 9.07 -3.81 -4.66
C SER A 38 8.87 -3.56 -3.17
N GLY A 39 9.31 -4.51 -2.34
CA GLY A 39 9.13 -4.47 -0.89
C GLY A 39 7.95 -5.28 -0.37
N ALA A 40 7.59 -5.05 0.89
CA ALA A 40 6.60 -5.83 1.62
C ALA A 40 5.19 -5.23 1.49
N TYR A 41 4.22 -6.06 1.08
CA TYR A 41 2.81 -5.69 0.98
C TYR A 41 1.94 -6.70 1.71
N VAL A 42 0.86 -6.21 2.29
CA VAL A 42 -0.25 -7.07 2.74
C VAL A 42 -1.18 -7.31 1.56
N ALA A 43 -1.42 -8.59 1.26
CA ALA A 43 -2.50 -8.99 0.37
C ALA A 43 -3.66 -9.51 1.22
N SER A 44 -4.85 -8.97 1.00
CA SER A 44 -6.07 -9.44 1.65
C SER A 44 -7.19 -9.60 0.62
N GLY A 45 -8.17 -10.43 0.94
CA GLY A 45 -9.33 -10.63 0.09
C GLY A 45 -10.41 -11.43 0.79
N THR A 46 -11.66 -11.18 0.40
CA THR A 46 -12.83 -11.93 0.87
C THR A 46 -13.76 -12.20 -0.30
N GLY A 47 -14.64 -13.20 -0.15
CA GLY A 47 -15.62 -13.52 -1.18
C GLY A 47 -16.36 -14.82 -0.90
N THR A 48 -16.93 -15.40 -1.96
CA THR A 48 -17.65 -16.67 -1.91
C THR A 48 -17.21 -17.56 -3.06
N ILE A 49 -16.86 -18.80 -2.75
CA ILE A 49 -16.58 -19.85 -3.74
C ILE A 49 -17.91 -20.57 -4.03
N ALA A 50 -18.34 -20.56 -5.28
CA ALA A 50 -19.58 -21.20 -5.70
C ALA A 50 -19.59 -22.70 -5.34
N GLY A 51 -20.63 -23.15 -4.63
CA GLY A 51 -20.77 -24.54 -4.18
C GLY A 51 -19.90 -24.94 -2.97
N VAL A 52 -19.06 -24.05 -2.44
CA VAL A 52 -18.20 -24.34 -1.26
C VAL A 52 -18.55 -23.43 -0.08
N GLY A 53 -18.66 -22.11 -0.28
CA GLY A 53 -18.97 -21.17 0.79
C GLY A 53 -18.05 -19.96 0.85
N PRO A 54 -18.09 -19.17 1.94
CA PRO A 54 -17.31 -17.95 2.07
C PRO A 54 -15.81 -18.22 2.16
N ILE A 55 -15.01 -17.28 1.67
CA ILE A 55 -13.56 -17.26 1.78
C ILE A 55 -13.08 -15.93 2.37
N SER A 56 -12.05 -16.00 3.20
CA SER A 56 -11.26 -14.85 3.63
C SER A 56 -9.78 -15.22 3.60
N THR A 57 -8.93 -14.31 3.13
CA THR A 57 -7.49 -14.51 3.05
C THR A 57 -6.74 -13.25 3.46
N VAL A 58 -5.60 -13.43 4.11
CA VAL A 58 -4.62 -12.38 4.40
C VAL A 58 -3.22 -12.97 4.31
N GLY A 59 -2.25 -12.20 3.83
CA GLY A 59 -0.86 -12.62 3.79
C GLY A 59 0.11 -11.48 3.57
N LEU A 60 1.36 -11.73 3.92
CA LEU A 60 2.51 -10.87 3.64
C LEU A 60 3.23 -11.37 2.40
N ILE A 61 3.47 -10.49 1.44
CA ILE A 61 4.18 -10.79 0.21
C ILE A 61 5.35 -9.81 0.08
N ILE A 62 6.55 -10.33 -0.20
CA ILE A 62 7.72 -9.53 -0.56
C ILE A 62 7.87 -9.59 -2.07
N TYR A 63 7.89 -8.43 -2.73
CA TYR A 63 8.10 -8.29 -4.16
C TYR A 63 9.53 -7.82 -4.42
N ASN A 64 10.19 -8.38 -5.44
CA ASN A 64 11.59 -8.11 -5.74
C ASN A 64 11.80 -6.96 -6.75
N GLY A 65 10.73 -6.48 -7.39
CA GLY A 65 10.81 -5.45 -8.43
C GLY A 65 11.17 -5.96 -9.83
N ASP A 66 11.31 -7.26 -10.02
CA ASP A 66 11.63 -7.91 -11.31
C ASP A 66 10.49 -8.83 -11.81
N GLY A 67 9.30 -8.70 -11.23
CA GLY A 67 8.16 -9.60 -11.49
C GLY A 67 8.18 -10.88 -10.65
N THR A 68 9.18 -11.08 -9.78
CA THR A 68 9.23 -12.19 -8.83
C THR A 68 9.01 -11.72 -7.39
N GLY A 69 8.79 -12.67 -6.50
CA GLY A 69 8.66 -12.42 -5.08
C GLY A 69 8.34 -13.68 -4.29
N MET A 70 7.89 -13.49 -3.06
CA MET A 70 7.63 -14.58 -2.13
C MET A 70 6.44 -14.24 -1.22
N ALA A 71 5.48 -15.16 -1.14
CA ALA A 71 4.46 -15.13 -0.11
C ALA A 71 5.08 -15.67 1.18
N VAL A 72 5.51 -14.77 2.06
CA VAL A 72 6.26 -15.09 3.29
C VAL A 72 5.35 -15.77 4.31
N SER A 73 4.11 -15.29 4.40
CA SER A 73 3.05 -15.87 5.20
C SER A 73 1.69 -15.61 4.58
N SER A 74 0.79 -16.59 4.61
CA SER A 74 -0.60 -16.39 4.26
C SER A 74 -1.49 -17.34 5.06
N THR A 75 -2.64 -16.82 5.47
CA THR A 75 -3.72 -17.57 6.11
C THR A 75 -4.98 -17.38 5.27
N SER A 76 -5.65 -18.48 4.96
CA SER A 76 -6.95 -18.47 4.29
C SER A 76 -7.95 -19.30 5.08
N SER A 77 -9.17 -18.80 5.23
CA SER A 77 -10.31 -19.54 5.77
C SER A 77 -11.32 -19.77 4.67
N VAL A 78 -11.66 -21.03 4.41
CA VAL A 78 -12.63 -21.45 3.41
C VAL A 78 -13.73 -22.22 4.10
N ASN A 79 -14.95 -21.68 4.10
CA ASN A 79 -16.12 -22.23 4.78
C ASN A 79 -15.82 -22.67 6.24
N GLY A 80 -15.07 -21.84 6.97
CA GLY A 80 -14.67 -22.09 8.35
C GLY A 80 -13.40 -22.94 8.54
N THR A 81 -12.85 -23.52 7.48
CA THR A 81 -11.61 -24.31 7.54
C THR A 81 -10.40 -23.43 7.23
N ALA A 82 -9.48 -23.30 8.19
CA ALA A 82 -8.28 -22.50 8.03
C ALA A 82 -7.11 -23.30 7.45
N MET A 83 -6.36 -22.67 6.55
CA MET A 83 -5.13 -23.18 5.94
C MET A 83 -4.07 -22.09 5.99
N THR A 84 -2.82 -22.48 6.20
CA THR A 84 -1.67 -21.57 6.21
C THR A 84 -0.63 -22.00 5.18
N SER A 85 0.12 -21.03 4.66
CA SER A 85 1.26 -21.26 3.78
C SER A 85 2.38 -20.27 4.07
N ASN A 86 3.62 -20.69 3.85
CA ASN A 86 4.80 -19.92 4.18
C ASN A 86 5.87 -20.11 3.11
N ASN A 87 6.61 -19.03 2.83
CA ASN A 87 7.75 -19.00 1.91
C ASN A 87 7.45 -19.64 0.54
N VAL A 88 6.29 -19.32 -0.03
CA VAL A 88 5.89 -19.83 -1.35
C VAL A 88 6.39 -18.87 -2.41
N PRO A 89 7.24 -19.31 -3.35
CA PRO A 89 7.66 -18.49 -4.48
C PRO A 89 6.47 -18.00 -5.30
N ALA A 90 6.57 -16.79 -5.81
CA ALA A 90 5.49 -16.17 -6.56
C ALA A 90 6.00 -15.32 -7.72
N THR A 91 5.15 -15.20 -8.74
CA THR A 91 5.38 -14.34 -9.91
C THR A 91 4.21 -13.38 -10.08
N PHE A 92 4.51 -12.20 -10.62
CA PHE A 92 3.59 -11.07 -10.63
C PHE A 92 3.72 -10.28 -11.92
N THR A 93 2.60 -9.75 -12.38
CA THR A 93 2.55 -8.73 -13.42
C THR A 93 1.65 -7.63 -12.90
N VAL A 94 2.12 -6.39 -12.99
CA VAL A 94 1.35 -5.22 -12.60
C VAL A 94 1.19 -4.35 -13.83
N ASN A 95 -0.03 -3.91 -14.05
CA ASN A 95 -0.39 -3.04 -15.15
C ASN A 95 -0.30 -1.59 -14.71
N SER A 96 -0.23 -0.68 -15.67
CA SER A 96 -0.16 0.77 -15.42
C SER A 96 -1.41 1.35 -14.74
N ASP A 97 -2.52 0.60 -14.71
CA ASP A 97 -3.81 0.96 -14.13
C ASP A 97 -4.01 0.41 -12.70
N CYS A 98 -2.93 0.02 -12.02
CA CYS A 98 -2.95 -0.61 -10.68
C CYS A 98 -3.61 -1.98 -10.59
N THR A 99 -4.04 -2.57 -11.71
CA THR A 99 -4.46 -3.97 -11.73
C THR A 99 -3.24 -4.87 -11.91
N GLY A 100 -3.37 -6.13 -11.55
CA GLY A 100 -2.30 -7.09 -11.75
C GLY A 100 -2.76 -8.52 -11.64
N THR A 101 -1.84 -9.42 -11.99
CA THR A 101 -2.01 -10.86 -11.85
C THR A 101 -0.86 -11.42 -11.05
N LYS A 102 -1.14 -12.43 -10.22
CA LYS A 102 -0.11 -13.13 -9.46
C LYS A 102 -0.32 -14.62 -9.50
N THR A 103 0.78 -15.36 -9.44
CA THR A 103 0.80 -16.80 -9.24
C THR A 103 1.55 -17.10 -7.97
N ILE A 104 0.90 -17.78 -7.02
CA ILE A 104 1.50 -18.21 -5.76
C ILE A 104 1.36 -19.73 -5.70
N GLY A 105 2.48 -20.46 -5.78
CA GLY A 105 2.44 -21.91 -5.94
C GLY A 105 1.68 -22.32 -7.21
N ALA A 106 0.62 -23.10 -7.06
CA ALA A 106 -0.24 -23.56 -8.16
C ALA A 106 -1.50 -22.70 -8.39
N THR A 107 -1.64 -21.57 -7.68
CA THR A 107 -2.87 -20.77 -7.70
C THR A 107 -2.65 -19.42 -8.36
N HIS A 108 -3.60 -19.00 -9.21
CA HIS A 108 -3.58 -17.73 -9.93
C HIS A 108 -4.65 -16.76 -9.41
N PHE A 109 -4.28 -15.49 -9.27
CA PHE A 109 -5.19 -14.45 -8.79
C PHE A 109 -5.04 -13.17 -9.61
N ASN A 110 -6.14 -12.47 -9.82
CA ASN A 110 -6.13 -11.07 -10.18
C ASN A 110 -6.16 -10.24 -8.89
N PHE A 111 -5.54 -9.07 -8.91
CA PHE A 111 -5.56 -8.14 -7.79
C PHE A 111 -5.59 -6.70 -8.27
N VAL A 112 -5.96 -5.82 -7.34
CA VAL A 112 -5.87 -4.37 -7.48
C VAL A 112 -5.04 -3.86 -6.30
N ILE A 113 -4.18 -2.87 -6.57
CA ILE A 113 -3.42 -2.20 -5.53
C ILE A 113 -4.31 -1.11 -4.93
N THR A 114 -4.54 -1.18 -3.62
CA THR A 114 -5.28 -0.16 -2.85
C THR A 114 -4.32 0.60 -1.92
N PRO A 115 -4.50 1.91 -1.71
CA PRO A 115 -3.75 2.67 -0.72
C PRO A 115 -4.10 2.28 0.73
#